data_AF-A0A6A3YU48-F1
#
_entry.id   AF-A0A6A3YU48-F1
#
_cell.length_a   1.000
_cell.length_b   1.000
_cell.length_c   1.000
_cell.angle_alpha   90.00
_cell.angle_beta   90.00
_cell.angle_gamma   90.00
#
_symmetry.space_group_name_H-M   'P 1'
#
loop_
_entity.id
_entity.type
_entity.pdbx_description
1 polymer ?
#
loop_
_entity_poly.entity_id
_entity_poly.type
_entity_poly.pdbx_seq_one_letter_code
_entity_poly.pdbx_strand_id
1 'polypeptide(L)'
;MTWSSRRGIPTWFSGVPLQAQVQHISDFVLHGFQYGFGSGGHIRSESIMAVLQGVRHFFAASGFEFPLTHPHIRMLLKGIRRLDAARQRKAPVSLELLESCFHNLAFDAPFDQALWGVLCLAFFFLLRRSEIVAITGHAFKWFALRAQDIAVLDSTGKPTLSPQLAYSVGLRLVGSKTNQDGAPTTRMLSRSGHPFLCPVFGALILLQARKGLPAGIPAAVYLSRLGKPASVSATDVADAIKRPALVTGKDPRQFSCHSLRSGGAKHMYRCGTDALTIQFHGRWVFDAFKSYTRLCQESITTLAADMVKGTTGDSTLH
;
A
#
# COMPACT_ATOMS: atom_id res chain seq x y z
N MET A 1 22.62 -5.79 19.11
CA MET A 1 23.61 -6.62 19.84
C MET A 1 24.83 -6.94 18.99
N THR A 2 24.71 -7.47 17.77
CA THR A 2 25.88 -7.86 16.95
C THR A 2 26.84 -6.71 16.61
N TRP A 3 26.33 -5.49 16.43
CA TRP A 3 27.18 -4.32 16.13
C TRP A 3 28.01 -3.88 17.34
N SER A 4 27.42 -3.86 18.54
CA SER A 4 28.10 -3.46 19.78
C SER A 4 29.13 -4.51 20.21
N SER A 5 28.78 -5.80 20.14
CA SER A 5 29.69 -6.90 20.52
C SER A 5 30.95 -6.94 19.66
N ARG A 6 30.82 -6.74 18.33
CA ARG A 6 31.97 -6.67 17.40
C ARG A 6 32.92 -5.51 17.68
N ARG A 7 32.49 -4.50 18.43
CA ARG A 7 33.28 -3.31 18.76
C ARG A 7 33.69 -3.24 20.24
N GLY A 8 33.45 -4.32 21.01
CA GLY A 8 33.75 -4.35 22.44
C GLY A 8 32.91 -3.38 23.28
N ILE A 9 31.77 -2.92 22.75
CA ILE A 9 30.91 -1.95 23.43
C ILE A 9 29.93 -2.72 24.34
N PRO A 10 29.86 -2.41 25.65
CA PRO A 10 28.89 -3.03 26.55
C PRO A 10 27.46 -2.86 26.03
N THR A 11 26.70 -3.97 25.97
CA THR A 11 25.35 -4.01 25.36
C THR A 11 24.41 -2.95 25.93
N TRP A 12 24.52 -2.67 27.23
CA TRP A 12 23.66 -1.75 27.98
C TRP A 12 24.36 -0.44 28.35
N PHE A 13 25.55 -0.19 27.79
CA PHE A 13 26.41 0.94 28.17
C PHE A 13 26.73 1.02 29.68
N SER A 14 26.65 -0.09 30.40
CA SER A 14 27.02 -0.18 31.81
C SER A 14 28.48 0.26 32.01
N GLY A 15 28.70 1.25 32.87
CA GLY A 15 30.02 1.82 33.12
C GLY A 15 30.57 2.72 32.01
N VAL A 16 29.79 3.02 30.97
CA VAL A 16 30.22 3.89 29.85
C VAL A 16 29.79 5.33 30.12
N PRO A 17 30.71 6.32 30.12
CA PRO A 17 30.35 7.73 30.28
C PRO A 17 29.40 8.22 29.18
N LEU A 18 28.48 9.14 29.51
CA LEU A 18 27.46 9.63 28.57
C LEU A 18 28.05 10.12 27.23
N GLN A 19 29.19 10.81 27.26
CA GLN A 19 29.88 11.27 26.05
C GLN A 19 30.30 10.12 25.12
N ALA A 20 30.82 9.03 25.69
CA ALA A 20 31.18 7.83 24.94
C ALA A 20 29.94 7.10 24.42
N GLN A 21 28.84 7.05 25.20
CA GLN A 21 27.56 6.51 24.72
C GLN A 21 27.05 7.27 23.49
N VAL A 22 27.04 8.60 23.56
CA VAL A 22 26.63 9.47 22.46
C VAL A 22 27.49 9.24 21.22
N GLN A 23 28.79 9.05 21.38
CA GLN A 23 29.68 8.72 20.26
C GLN A 23 29.34 7.38 19.64
N HIS A 24 29.15 6.32 20.44
CA HIS A 24 28.77 5.00 19.95
C HIS A 24 27.43 5.01 19.20
N ILE A 25 26.44 5.76 19.69
CA ILE A 25 25.16 5.91 19.01
C ILE A 25 25.33 6.67 17.70
N SER A 26 26.17 7.72 17.68
CA SER A 26 26.46 8.49 16.46
C SER A 26 27.14 7.61 15.40
N ASP A 27 28.12 6.79 15.81
CA ASP A 27 28.77 5.83 14.93
C ASP A 27 27.78 4.78 14.40
N PHE A 28 26.86 4.30 15.25
CA PHE A 28 25.81 3.37 14.84
C PHE A 28 24.86 4.02 13.82
N VAL A 29 24.50 5.29 14.02
CA VAL A 29 23.67 6.06 13.10
C VAL A 29 24.37 6.26 11.75
N LEU A 30 25.63 6.65 11.75
CA LEU A 30 26.44 6.82 10.54
C LEU A 30 26.64 5.50 9.80
N HIS A 31 26.92 4.42 10.53
CA HIS A 31 27.01 3.08 9.96
C HIS A 31 25.68 2.65 9.33
N GLY A 32 24.56 2.92 10.00
CA GLY A 32 23.23 2.74 9.44
C GLY A 32 23.05 3.52 8.15
N PHE A 33 23.34 4.81 8.18
CA PHE A 33 23.22 5.68 7.02
C PHE A 33 24.04 5.21 5.82
N GLN A 34 25.28 4.74 6.03
CA GLN A 34 26.19 4.31 4.96
C GLN A 34 25.91 2.88 4.46
N TYR A 35 25.69 1.93 5.39
CA TYR A 35 25.69 0.50 5.08
C TYR A 35 24.33 -0.20 5.32
N GLY A 36 23.33 0.54 5.81
CA GLY A 36 21.95 0.10 5.85
C GLY A 36 21.66 -1.05 6.81
N PHE A 37 22.50 -1.27 7.81
CA PHE A 37 22.34 -2.37 8.77
C PHE A 37 22.19 -3.76 8.10
N GLY A 38 22.90 -4.00 7.00
CA GLY A 38 22.84 -5.27 6.27
C GLY A 38 21.86 -5.29 5.10
N SER A 39 21.20 -4.16 4.79
CA SER A 39 20.41 -4.01 3.56
C SER A 39 21.24 -3.74 2.30
N GLY A 40 22.56 -3.66 2.41
CA GLY A 40 23.48 -3.57 1.27
C GLY A 40 23.57 -2.17 0.63
N GLY A 41 23.21 -1.11 1.36
CA GLY A 41 23.34 0.27 0.88
C GLY A 41 22.73 1.31 1.83
N HIS A 42 22.70 2.57 1.39
CA HIS A 42 22.16 3.68 2.17
C HIS A 42 20.69 3.46 2.55
N ILE A 43 20.34 3.73 3.81
CA ILE A 43 18.94 3.79 4.29
C ILE A 43 18.58 5.21 4.72
N ARG A 44 17.28 5.51 4.63
CA ARG A 44 16.73 6.82 4.95
C ARG A 44 16.80 7.13 6.44
N SER A 45 16.85 8.42 6.78
CA SER A 45 16.84 8.89 8.17
C SER A 45 15.66 8.34 8.98
N GLU A 46 14.49 8.21 8.35
CA GLU A 46 13.26 7.65 8.96
C GLU A 46 13.44 6.18 9.38
N SER A 47 14.12 5.39 8.56
CA SER A 47 14.42 3.99 8.85
C SER A 47 15.42 3.85 9.98
N ILE A 48 16.47 4.69 10.00
CA ILE A 48 17.43 4.75 11.10
C ILE A 48 16.72 5.10 12.40
N MET A 49 15.84 6.11 12.37
CA MET A 49 15.06 6.52 13.54
C MET A 49 14.17 5.38 14.06
N ALA A 50 13.53 4.60 13.18
CA ALA A 50 12.75 3.45 13.57
C ALA A 50 13.61 2.37 14.27
N VAL A 51 14.81 2.11 13.76
CA VAL A 51 15.77 1.19 14.41
C VAL A 51 16.16 1.72 15.79
N LEU A 52 16.51 3.00 15.92
CA LEU A 52 16.87 3.61 17.20
C LEU A 52 15.72 3.58 18.22
N GLN A 53 14.48 3.77 17.77
CA GLN A 53 13.31 3.62 18.65
C GLN A 53 13.14 2.17 19.13
N GLY A 54 13.42 1.19 18.26
CA GLY A 54 13.49 -0.22 18.66
C GLY A 54 14.57 -0.49 19.71
N VAL A 55 15.78 0.06 19.52
CA VAL A 55 16.87 -0.05 20.50
C VAL A 55 16.47 0.60 21.83
N ARG A 56 15.91 1.82 21.80
CA ARG A 56 15.41 2.52 22.99
C ARG A 56 14.36 1.70 23.74
N HIS A 57 13.43 1.09 23.02
CA HIS A 57 12.40 0.24 23.61
C HIS A 57 13.02 -0.99 24.30
N PHE A 58 14.01 -1.61 23.67
CA PHE A 58 14.71 -2.77 24.24
C PHE A 58 15.53 -2.43 25.49
N PHE A 59 16.18 -1.26 25.52
CA PHE A 59 16.84 -0.70 26.71
C PHE A 59 15.83 -0.50 27.84
N ALA A 60 14.71 0.17 27.56
CA ALA A 60 13.67 0.43 28.54
C ALA A 60 13.07 -0.87 29.12
N ALA A 61 12.82 -1.87 28.28
CA ALA A 61 12.34 -3.18 28.71
C ALA A 61 13.32 -3.92 29.64
N SER A 62 14.59 -3.54 29.61
CA SER A 62 15.66 -4.11 30.45
C SER A 62 16.05 -3.21 31.61
N GLY A 63 15.29 -2.14 31.87
CA GLY A 63 15.53 -1.21 32.98
C GLY A 63 16.65 -0.18 32.74
N PHE A 64 17.14 -0.05 31.51
CA PHE A 64 18.20 0.90 31.14
C PHE A 64 17.66 2.07 30.33
N GLU A 65 18.34 3.23 30.43
CA GLU A 65 18.05 4.40 29.61
C GLU A 65 18.90 4.39 28.33
N PHE A 66 18.32 4.83 27.21
CA PHE A 66 19.04 5.03 25.95
C PHE A 66 18.96 6.50 25.55
N PRO A 67 20.09 7.24 25.44
CA PRO A 67 20.12 8.71 25.36
C PRO A 67 19.78 9.25 23.95
N LEU A 68 18.69 8.76 23.34
CA LEU A 68 18.23 9.15 21.99
C LEU A 68 17.87 10.65 21.88
N THR A 69 17.47 11.26 22.98
CA THR A 69 17.07 12.68 23.04
C THR A 69 18.26 13.65 23.11
N HIS A 70 19.50 13.14 23.24
CA HIS A 70 20.69 13.96 23.35
C HIS A 70 20.85 14.90 22.13
N PRO A 71 21.17 16.20 22.32
CA PRO A 71 21.22 17.18 21.23
C PRO A 71 22.10 16.76 20.04
N HIS A 72 23.27 16.18 20.31
CA HIS A 72 24.19 15.70 19.26
C HIS A 72 23.53 14.66 18.34
N ILE A 73 22.85 13.66 18.90
CA ILE A 73 22.17 12.60 18.11
C ILE A 73 21.02 13.21 17.30
N ARG A 74 20.25 14.12 17.91
CA ARG A 74 19.15 14.82 17.21
C ARG A 74 19.67 15.68 16.06
N MET A 75 20.78 16.39 16.25
CA MET A 75 21.42 17.19 15.21
C MET A 75 21.97 16.32 14.07
N LEU A 76 22.62 15.20 14.39
CA LEU A 76 23.11 14.24 13.40
C LEU A 76 21.95 13.69 12.54
N LEU A 77 20.87 13.22 13.17
CA LEU A 77 19.69 12.73 12.45
C LEU A 77 19.04 13.82 11.59
N LYS A 78 19.00 15.07 12.06
CA LYS A 78 18.51 16.22 11.29
C LYS A 78 19.40 16.52 10.09
N GLY A 79 20.72 16.39 10.24
CA GLY A 79 21.70 16.50 9.15
C GLY A 79 21.49 15.42 8.09
N ILE A 80 21.42 14.15 8.50
CA ILE A 80 21.16 13.01 7.61
C ILE A 80 19.83 13.18 6.87
N ARG A 81 18.78 13.65 7.56
CA ARG A 81 17.48 13.93 6.93
C ARG A 81 17.54 14.98 5.81
N ARG A 82 18.53 15.89 5.80
CA ARG A 82 18.74 16.83 4.69
C ARG A 82 19.41 16.19 3.48
N LEU A 83 20.15 15.10 3.69
CA LEU A 83 20.81 14.32 2.64
C LEU A 83 19.88 13.26 2.03
N ASP A 84 18.78 12.94 2.71
CA ASP A 84 17.72 12.08 2.19
C ASP A 84 17.19 12.62 0.85
N ALA A 85 17.42 11.88 -0.23
CA ALA A 85 16.87 12.23 -1.54
C ALA A 85 15.34 12.34 -1.48
N ALA A 86 14.76 13.20 -2.33
CA ALA A 86 13.32 13.34 -2.45
C ALA A 86 12.67 11.96 -2.65
N ARG A 87 11.57 11.70 -1.94
CA ARG A 87 10.90 10.41 -1.99
C ARG A 87 10.32 10.17 -3.38
N GLN A 88 10.93 9.25 -4.12
CA GLN A 88 10.42 8.78 -5.40
C GLN A 88 9.16 7.94 -5.17
N ARG A 89 7.99 8.56 -5.36
CA ARG A 89 6.70 7.88 -5.26
C ARG A 89 6.43 7.15 -6.56
N LYS A 90 5.76 6.00 -6.45
CA LYS A 90 5.29 5.29 -7.63
C LYS A 90 4.18 6.09 -8.30
N ALA A 91 4.22 6.16 -9.62
CA ALA A 91 3.23 6.83 -10.42
C ALA A 91 1.87 6.14 -10.26
N PRO A 92 0.76 6.91 -10.18
CA PRO A 92 -0.58 6.34 -10.14
C PRO A 92 -0.93 5.67 -11.47
N VAL A 93 -1.57 4.51 -11.42
CA VAL A 93 -2.14 3.87 -12.62
C VAL A 93 -3.32 4.71 -13.13
N SER A 94 -3.38 4.96 -14.44
CA SER A 94 -4.51 5.61 -15.14
C SER A 94 -5.53 4.58 -15.66
N LEU A 95 -6.72 5.03 -16.09
CA LEU A 95 -7.70 4.13 -16.72
C LEU A 95 -7.15 3.56 -18.03
N GLU A 96 -6.61 4.40 -18.90
CA GLU A 96 -5.93 4.01 -20.14
C GLU A 96 -4.90 2.90 -19.94
N LEU A 97 -4.14 2.95 -18.83
CA LEU A 97 -3.14 1.94 -18.52
C LEU A 97 -3.79 0.62 -18.12
N LEU A 98 -4.90 0.65 -17.35
CA LEU A 98 -5.68 -0.55 -17.03
C LEU A 98 -6.39 -1.13 -18.25
N GLU A 99 -6.89 -0.28 -19.15
CA GLU A 99 -7.46 -0.70 -20.43
C GLU A 99 -6.39 -1.38 -21.28
N SER A 100 -5.19 -0.80 -21.35
CA SER A 100 -4.06 -1.43 -22.02
C SER A 100 -3.68 -2.76 -21.38
N CYS A 101 -3.72 -2.87 -20.04
CA CYS A 101 -3.55 -4.15 -19.36
C CYS A 101 -4.61 -5.15 -19.83
N PHE A 102 -5.89 -4.76 -19.80
CA PHE A 102 -7.02 -5.64 -20.16
C PHE A 102 -6.86 -6.25 -21.55
N HIS A 103 -6.53 -5.43 -22.56
CA HIS A 103 -6.38 -5.89 -23.94
C HIS A 103 -5.16 -6.81 -24.15
N ASN A 104 -4.20 -6.82 -23.23
CA ASN A 104 -3.03 -7.70 -23.27
C ASN A 104 -3.22 -9.02 -22.50
N LEU A 105 -4.43 -9.30 -21.98
CA LEU A 105 -4.75 -10.52 -21.23
C LEU A 105 -5.55 -11.50 -22.08
N ALA A 106 -5.24 -12.79 -21.93
CA ALA A 106 -5.92 -13.89 -22.58
C ALA A 106 -6.87 -14.58 -21.59
N PHE A 107 -8.15 -14.24 -21.64
CA PHE A 107 -9.15 -14.69 -20.65
C PHE A 107 -9.54 -16.17 -20.75
N ASP A 108 -8.96 -16.93 -21.66
CA ASP A 108 -8.95 -18.40 -21.65
C ASP A 108 -7.94 -18.98 -20.63
N ALA A 109 -6.97 -18.18 -20.17
CA ALA A 109 -6.00 -18.58 -19.16
C ALA A 109 -6.48 -18.24 -17.73
N PRO A 110 -6.51 -19.21 -16.80
CA PRO A 110 -6.88 -18.97 -15.39
C PRO A 110 -5.98 -17.92 -14.70
N PHE A 111 -4.71 -17.85 -15.09
CA PHE A 111 -3.77 -16.84 -14.58
C PHE A 111 -4.24 -15.43 -14.92
N ASP A 112 -4.59 -15.16 -16.18
CA ASP A 112 -5.00 -13.83 -16.65
C ASP A 112 -6.36 -13.42 -16.08
N GLN A 113 -7.28 -14.39 -15.94
CA GLN A 113 -8.53 -14.20 -15.20
C GLN A 113 -8.27 -13.76 -13.75
N ALA A 114 -7.40 -14.48 -13.04
CA ALA A 114 -7.04 -14.16 -11.66
C ALA A 114 -6.30 -12.81 -11.56
N LEU A 115 -5.38 -12.53 -12.48
CA LEU A 115 -4.60 -11.30 -12.54
C LEU A 115 -5.52 -10.09 -12.76
N TRP A 116 -6.45 -10.17 -13.71
CA TRP A 116 -7.39 -9.08 -13.96
C TRP A 116 -8.28 -8.82 -12.74
N GLY A 117 -8.80 -9.89 -12.14
CA GLY A 117 -9.60 -9.77 -10.93
C GLY A 117 -8.83 -9.11 -9.78
N VAL A 118 -7.55 -9.45 -9.60
CA VAL A 118 -6.66 -8.78 -8.64
C VAL A 118 -6.45 -7.31 -8.98
N LEU A 119 -6.21 -6.96 -10.25
CA LEU A 119 -6.04 -5.58 -10.69
C LEU A 119 -7.29 -4.73 -10.39
N CYS A 120 -8.48 -5.24 -10.74
CA CYS A 120 -9.74 -4.56 -10.45
C CYS A 120 -9.97 -4.38 -8.95
N LEU A 121 -9.88 -5.45 -8.15
CA LEU A 121 -10.13 -5.35 -6.71
C LEU A 121 -9.11 -4.44 -6.03
N ALA A 122 -7.83 -4.53 -6.38
CA ALA A 122 -6.80 -3.67 -5.81
C ALA A 122 -6.99 -2.19 -6.17
N PHE A 123 -7.41 -1.89 -7.40
CA PHE A 123 -7.69 -0.54 -7.84
C PHE A 123 -8.94 0.03 -7.17
N PHE A 124 -10.08 -0.66 -7.26
CA PHE A 124 -11.36 -0.15 -6.78
C PHE A 124 -11.47 -0.13 -5.25
N PHE A 125 -10.93 -1.12 -4.54
CA PHE A 125 -10.95 -1.15 -3.07
C PHE A 125 -9.71 -0.57 -2.42
N LEU A 126 -8.86 0.07 -3.23
CA LEU A 126 -7.61 0.71 -2.81
C LEU A 126 -6.74 -0.26 -2.00
N LEU A 127 -6.65 -1.54 -2.39
CA LEU A 127 -5.96 -2.55 -1.58
C LEU A 127 -4.45 -2.31 -1.56
N ARG A 128 -3.81 -2.56 -0.42
CA ARG A 128 -2.35 -2.63 -0.35
C ARG A 128 -1.88 -3.94 -1.02
N ARG A 129 -0.66 -3.93 -1.55
CA ARG A 129 -0.02 -5.15 -2.10
C ARG A 129 -0.16 -6.37 -1.19
N SER A 130 0.11 -6.21 0.11
CA SER A 130 0.05 -7.30 1.09
C SER A 130 -1.37 -7.77 1.45
N GLU A 131 -2.41 -7.04 1.04
CA GLU A 131 -3.81 -7.38 1.31
C GLU A 131 -4.38 -8.33 0.26
N ILE A 132 -3.71 -8.57 -0.88
CA ILE A 132 -4.30 -9.35 -1.98
C ILE A 132 -3.35 -10.33 -2.68
N VAL A 133 -2.05 -10.03 -2.84
CA VAL A 133 -1.13 -10.89 -3.61
C VAL A 133 -0.04 -11.52 -2.75
N ALA A 134 0.58 -12.58 -3.28
CA ALA A 134 1.79 -13.16 -2.73
C ALA A 134 2.96 -12.16 -2.81
N ILE A 135 3.70 -11.99 -1.71
CA ILE A 135 4.74 -10.96 -1.61
C ILE A 135 6.11 -11.51 -2.01
N THR A 136 6.43 -12.72 -1.53
CA THR A 136 7.72 -13.39 -1.75
C THR A 136 7.44 -14.83 -2.14
N GLY A 137 7.81 -15.22 -3.36
CA GLY A 137 7.41 -16.52 -3.91
C GLY A 137 5.89 -16.69 -3.84
N HIS A 138 5.43 -17.74 -3.16
CA HIS A 138 4.02 -18.06 -2.97
C HIS A 138 3.45 -17.64 -1.60
N ALA A 139 4.21 -16.88 -0.81
CA ALA A 139 3.83 -16.53 0.55
C ALA A 139 2.89 -15.32 0.60
N PHE A 140 1.73 -15.51 1.24
CA PHE A 140 0.77 -14.47 1.58
C PHE A 140 0.96 -14.01 3.03
N LYS A 141 0.51 -12.79 3.33
CA LYS A 141 0.34 -12.40 4.74
C LYS A 141 -0.92 -13.06 5.29
N TRP A 142 -0.93 -13.33 6.60
CA TRP A 142 -2.04 -14.00 7.27
C TRP A 142 -3.39 -13.27 7.10
N PHE A 143 -3.34 -11.94 6.88
CA PHE A 143 -4.50 -11.09 6.63
C PHE A 143 -4.82 -10.87 5.14
N ALA A 144 -4.18 -11.58 4.21
CA ALA A 144 -4.51 -11.47 2.79
C ALA A 144 -5.98 -11.84 2.56
N LEU A 145 -6.63 -11.11 1.65
CA LEU A 145 -8.04 -11.30 1.29
C LEU A 145 -8.26 -12.75 0.87
N ARG A 146 -9.17 -13.46 1.55
CA ARG A 146 -9.55 -14.84 1.21
C ARG A 146 -10.78 -14.85 0.32
N ALA A 147 -11.03 -15.97 -0.34
CA ALA A 147 -12.20 -16.08 -1.21
C ALA A 147 -13.53 -15.95 -0.43
N GLN A 148 -13.61 -16.50 0.78
CA GLN A 148 -14.77 -16.36 1.67
C GLN A 148 -15.05 -14.92 2.11
N ASP A 149 -14.05 -14.04 2.02
CA ASP A 149 -14.17 -12.64 2.40
C ASP A 149 -14.68 -11.76 1.24
N ILE A 150 -14.99 -12.37 0.08
CA ILE A 150 -15.56 -11.73 -1.11
C ILE A 150 -17.00 -12.19 -1.27
N ALA A 151 -17.95 -11.25 -1.25
CA ALA A 151 -19.36 -11.52 -1.52
C ALA A 151 -19.80 -10.73 -2.76
N VAL A 152 -20.22 -11.44 -3.81
CA VAL A 152 -20.89 -10.82 -4.97
C VAL A 152 -22.39 -10.94 -4.76
N LEU A 153 -23.11 -9.83 -4.82
CA LEU A 153 -24.53 -9.74 -4.48
C LEU A 153 -25.35 -9.25 -5.67
N ASP A 154 -26.57 -9.75 -5.80
CA ASP A 154 -27.57 -9.24 -6.74
C ASP A 154 -28.21 -7.93 -6.24
N SER A 155 -29.16 -7.39 -7.02
CA SER A 155 -29.88 -6.16 -6.67
C SER A 155 -30.75 -6.28 -5.42
N THR A 156 -31.06 -7.51 -4.99
CA THR A 156 -31.83 -7.79 -3.76
C THR A 156 -30.92 -8.05 -2.55
N GLY A 157 -29.59 -8.00 -2.74
CA GLY A 157 -28.60 -8.25 -1.70
C GLY A 157 -28.30 -9.74 -1.47
N LYS A 158 -28.76 -10.65 -2.35
CA LYS A 158 -28.48 -12.09 -2.22
C LYS A 158 -27.17 -12.47 -2.91
N PRO A 159 -26.39 -13.41 -2.35
CA PRO A 159 -25.18 -13.91 -3.00
C PRO A 159 -25.45 -14.50 -4.37
N THR A 160 -24.65 -14.11 -5.36
CA THR A 160 -24.77 -14.61 -6.74
C THR A 160 -23.41 -14.73 -7.41
N LEU A 161 -23.26 -15.71 -8.29
CA LEU A 161 -22.14 -15.82 -9.22
C LEU A 161 -22.59 -15.60 -10.68
N SER A 162 -23.87 -15.30 -10.90
CA SER A 162 -24.39 -14.98 -12.24
C SER A 162 -23.92 -13.58 -12.64
N PRO A 163 -23.18 -13.44 -13.76
CA PRO A 163 -22.73 -12.13 -14.24
C PRO A 163 -23.86 -11.15 -14.55
N GLN A 164 -25.02 -11.65 -14.96
CA GLN A 164 -26.20 -10.87 -15.31
C GLN A 164 -26.90 -10.31 -14.07
N LEU A 165 -26.98 -11.11 -13.00
CA LEU A 165 -27.64 -10.70 -11.77
C LEU A 165 -26.72 -9.90 -10.83
N ALA A 166 -25.39 -10.09 -10.96
CA ALA A 166 -24.41 -9.46 -10.09
C ALA A 166 -24.43 -7.92 -10.18
N TYR A 167 -24.77 -7.29 -9.06
CA TYR A 167 -24.96 -5.85 -8.93
C TYR A 167 -23.88 -5.18 -8.07
N SER A 168 -23.47 -5.82 -6.99
CA SER A 168 -22.47 -5.27 -6.06
C SER A 168 -21.48 -6.32 -5.58
N VAL A 169 -20.35 -5.86 -5.06
CA VAL A 169 -19.36 -6.70 -4.39
C VAL A 169 -18.98 -6.09 -3.05
N GLY A 170 -19.01 -6.91 -2.01
CA GLY A 170 -18.50 -6.61 -0.67
C GLY A 170 -17.20 -7.34 -0.40
N LEU A 171 -16.22 -6.62 0.16
CA LEU A 171 -14.98 -7.19 0.69
C LEU A 171 -14.93 -7.02 2.20
N ARG A 172 -14.71 -8.12 2.93
CA ARG A 172 -14.41 -8.11 4.37
C ARG A 172 -12.90 -8.19 4.60
N LEU A 173 -12.28 -7.06 4.90
CA LEU A 173 -10.84 -6.98 5.13
C LEU A 173 -10.53 -7.25 6.60
N VAL A 174 -10.04 -8.46 6.90
CA VAL A 174 -9.81 -8.92 8.27
C VAL A 174 -8.60 -8.30 8.96
N GLY A 175 -7.68 -7.70 8.21
CA GLY A 175 -6.50 -7.05 8.79
C GLY A 175 -5.66 -6.32 7.74
N SER A 176 -4.64 -5.60 8.22
CA SER A 176 -3.61 -4.99 7.38
C SER A 176 -2.34 -4.75 8.18
N LYS A 177 -1.26 -4.29 7.53
CA LYS A 177 -0.04 -3.87 8.24
C LYS A 177 -0.31 -2.81 9.32
N THR A 178 -1.31 -1.95 9.12
CA THR A 178 -1.69 -0.88 10.06
C THR A 178 -2.91 -1.24 10.91
N ASN A 179 -3.43 -2.46 10.77
CA ASN A 179 -4.59 -2.99 11.49
C ASN A 179 -4.35 -4.47 11.75
N GLN A 180 -3.31 -4.77 12.54
CA GLN A 180 -2.92 -6.16 12.79
C GLN A 180 -3.88 -6.84 13.79
N ASP A 181 -4.34 -6.10 14.81
CA ASP A 181 -5.25 -6.62 15.85
C ASP A 181 -6.57 -5.86 15.93
N GLY A 182 -6.87 -5.00 14.95
CA GLY A 182 -8.11 -4.21 14.96
C GLY A 182 -9.24 -4.86 14.18
N ALA A 183 -10.44 -4.29 14.32
CA ALA A 183 -11.67 -4.86 13.77
C ALA A 183 -11.62 -5.02 12.23
N PRO A 184 -12.21 -6.10 11.67
CA PRO A 184 -12.40 -6.23 10.25
C PRO A 184 -13.16 -5.05 9.65
N THR A 185 -12.78 -4.64 8.46
CA THR A 185 -13.40 -3.52 7.75
C THR A 185 -14.10 -4.01 6.49
N THR A 186 -15.38 -3.71 6.35
CA THR A 186 -16.14 -4.03 5.14
C THR A 186 -16.20 -2.86 4.18
N ARG A 187 -15.99 -3.11 2.89
CA ARG A 187 -16.23 -2.12 1.82
C ARG A 187 -17.11 -2.76 0.77
N MET A 188 -18.07 -1.99 0.25
CA MET A 188 -18.98 -2.44 -0.80
C MET A 188 -18.94 -1.46 -1.96
N LEU A 189 -18.93 -1.99 -3.18
CA LEU A 189 -19.00 -1.21 -4.41
C LEU A 189 -19.96 -1.88 -5.39
N SER A 190 -20.76 -1.06 -6.07
CA SER A 190 -21.63 -1.51 -7.15
C SER A 190 -20.86 -1.60 -8.48
N ARG A 191 -21.53 -2.06 -9.54
CA ARG A 191 -20.98 -1.98 -10.90
C ARG A 191 -20.55 -0.55 -11.24
N SER A 192 -19.43 -0.41 -11.94
CA SER A 192 -18.90 0.90 -12.37
C SER A 192 -19.61 1.48 -13.60
N GLY A 193 -20.39 0.67 -14.32
CA GLY A 193 -20.93 1.01 -15.64
C GLY A 193 -19.93 0.87 -16.79
N HIS A 194 -18.63 0.70 -16.50
CA HIS A 194 -17.62 0.46 -17.52
C HIS A 194 -17.65 -1.00 -18.01
N PRO A 195 -17.45 -1.28 -19.32
CA PRO A 195 -17.51 -2.63 -19.89
C PRO A 195 -16.68 -3.69 -19.15
N PHE A 196 -15.40 -3.40 -18.86
CA PHE A 196 -14.49 -4.33 -18.17
C PHE A 196 -13.79 -3.77 -16.92
N LEU A 197 -13.67 -2.45 -16.74
CA LEU A 197 -13.14 -1.84 -15.50
C LEU A 197 -14.23 -1.79 -14.43
N CYS A 198 -14.58 -2.96 -13.87
CA CYS A 198 -15.68 -3.07 -12.93
C CYS A 198 -15.28 -3.96 -11.73
N PRO A 199 -15.49 -3.52 -10.47
CA PRO A 199 -15.13 -4.31 -9.30
C PRO A 199 -15.94 -5.61 -9.22
N VAL A 200 -17.21 -5.58 -9.64
CA VAL A 200 -18.09 -6.76 -9.69
C VAL A 200 -17.58 -7.78 -10.70
N PHE A 201 -17.21 -7.33 -11.90
CA PHE A 201 -16.60 -8.21 -12.90
C PHE A 201 -15.27 -8.78 -12.42
N GLY A 202 -14.42 -7.94 -11.83
CA GLY A 202 -13.15 -8.36 -11.23
C GLY A 202 -13.32 -9.44 -10.15
N ALA A 203 -14.35 -9.32 -9.30
CA ALA A 203 -14.66 -10.33 -8.30
C ALA A 203 -15.12 -11.65 -8.93
N LEU A 204 -16.05 -11.59 -9.89
CA LEU A 204 -16.58 -12.76 -10.58
C LEU A 204 -15.48 -13.55 -11.30
N ILE A 205 -14.64 -12.87 -12.08
CA ILE A 205 -13.59 -13.52 -12.85
C ILE A 205 -12.51 -14.11 -11.94
N LEU A 206 -12.22 -13.45 -10.81
CA LEU A 206 -11.29 -13.97 -9.80
C LEU A 206 -11.84 -15.21 -9.10
N LEU A 207 -13.15 -15.24 -8.81
CA LEU A 207 -13.83 -16.38 -8.22
C LEU A 207 -13.94 -17.56 -9.21
N GLN A 208 -14.17 -17.25 -10.49
CA GLN A 208 -14.17 -18.24 -11.57
C GLN A 208 -12.80 -18.92 -11.74
N ALA A 209 -11.71 -18.15 -11.76
CA ALA A 209 -10.35 -18.66 -11.91
C ALA A 209 -9.93 -19.65 -10.80
N ARG A 210 -10.58 -19.57 -9.63
CA ARG A 210 -10.31 -20.43 -8.48
C ARG A 210 -11.35 -21.52 -8.25
N LYS A 211 -12.29 -21.73 -9.17
CA LYS A 211 -13.33 -22.74 -9.02
C LYS A 211 -12.70 -24.09 -8.67
N GLY A 212 -13.18 -24.70 -7.58
CA GLY A 212 -12.62 -25.96 -7.05
C GLY A 212 -11.59 -25.81 -5.93
N LEU A 213 -11.17 -24.59 -5.57
CA LEU A 213 -10.29 -24.35 -4.42
C LEU A 213 -11.08 -24.01 -3.13
N PRO A 214 -10.53 -24.31 -1.94
CA PRO A 214 -11.16 -23.96 -0.67
C PRO A 214 -11.41 -22.45 -0.51
N ALA A 215 -12.51 -22.06 0.15
CA ALA A 215 -12.83 -20.64 0.33
C ALA A 215 -11.92 -19.92 1.35
N GLY A 216 -11.31 -20.67 2.27
CA GLY A 216 -10.49 -20.14 3.36
C GLY A 216 -9.04 -19.81 2.99
N ILE A 217 -8.59 -20.16 1.79
CA ILE A 217 -7.27 -19.76 1.29
C ILE A 217 -7.33 -18.37 0.63
N PRO A 218 -6.19 -17.70 0.39
CA PRO A 218 -6.21 -16.40 -0.27
C PRO A 218 -7.00 -16.44 -1.58
N ALA A 219 -7.76 -15.37 -1.84
CA ALA A 219 -8.12 -14.99 -3.19
C ALA A 219 -6.81 -14.79 -3.99
N ALA A 220 -6.73 -14.43 -5.25
CA ALA A 220 -5.44 -14.48 -6.00
C ALA A 220 -4.74 -15.87 -6.12
N VAL A 221 -5.11 -16.90 -5.33
CA VAL A 221 -4.84 -18.30 -5.67
C VAL A 221 -5.88 -18.75 -6.68
N TYR A 222 -5.42 -19.46 -7.71
CA TYR A 222 -6.19 -19.96 -8.85
C TYR A 222 -5.74 -21.37 -9.23
N LEU A 223 -6.56 -22.07 -10.02
CA LEU A 223 -6.22 -23.39 -10.54
C LEU A 223 -5.54 -23.24 -11.90
N SER A 224 -4.28 -23.65 -12.02
CA SER A 224 -3.56 -23.61 -13.29
C SER A 224 -4.17 -24.58 -14.32
N ARG A 225 -3.80 -24.43 -15.59
CA ARG A 225 -4.21 -25.37 -16.67
C ARG A 225 -3.84 -26.83 -16.37
N LEU A 226 -2.83 -27.06 -15.54
CA LEU A 226 -2.38 -28.38 -15.10
C LEU A 226 -3.12 -28.90 -13.85
N GLY A 227 -4.19 -28.21 -13.40
CA GLY A 227 -4.94 -28.58 -12.21
C GLY A 227 -4.19 -28.33 -10.90
N LYS A 228 -3.06 -27.62 -10.91
CA LYS A 228 -2.27 -27.30 -9.71
C LYS A 228 -2.59 -25.90 -9.19
N PRO A 229 -2.71 -25.70 -7.85
CA PRO A 229 -2.83 -24.38 -7.27
C PRO A 229 -1.61 -23.50 -7.61
N ALA A 230 -1.88 -22.30 -8.08
CA ALA A 230 -0.89 -21.25 -8.34
C ALA A 230 -1.42 -19.92 -7.82
N SER A 231 -0.55 -18.92 -7.67
CA SER A 231 -0.88 -17.64 -7.05
C SER A 231 -0.43 -16.46 -7.87
N VAL A 232 -1.25 -15.42 -7.96
CA VAL A 232 -0.81 -14.11 -8.48
C VAL A 232 0.11 -13.46 -7.46
N SER A 233 1.32 -13.12 -7.91
CA SER A 233 2.35 -12.48 -7.12
C SER A 233 2.38 -10.96 -7.31
N ALA A 234 3.09 -10.28 -6.41
CA ALA A 234 3.42 -8.87 -6.57
C ALA A 234 4.19 -8.57 -7.86
N THR A 235 5.04 -9.49 -8.30
CA THR A 235 5.81 -9.33 -9.54
C THR A 235 4.87 -9.38 -10.74
N ASP A 236 3.94 -10.34 -10.78
CA ASP A 236 2.95 -10.46 -11.85
C ASP A 236 2.13 -9.18 -12.02
N VAL A 237 1.63 -8.63 -10.91
CA VAL A 237 0.89 -7.35 -10.92
C VAL A 237 1.77 -6.19 -11.38
N ALA A 238 3.02 -6.11 -10.90
CA ALA A 238 3.91 -5.04 -11.30
C ALA A 238 4.24 -5.11 -12.80
N ASP A 239 4.50 -6.31 -13.32
CA ASP A 239 4.86 -6.53 -14.71
C ASP A 239 3.67 -6.29 -15.64
N ALA A 240 2.47 -6.70 -15.24
CA ALA A 240 1.23 -6.40 -15.97
C ALA A 240 1.03 -4.90 -16.18
N ILE A 241 1.39 -4.07 -15.20
CA ILE A 241 1.28 -2.60 -15.29
C ILE A 241 2.46 -2.01 -16.09
N LYS A 242 3.66 -2.56 -15.88
CA LYS A 242 4.90 -2.04 -16.48
C LYS A 242 5.00 -2.29 -17.98
N ARG A 243 4.51 -3.43 -18.48
CA ARG A 243 4.57 -3.76 -19.90
C ARG A 243 3.81 -2.72 -20.74
N PRO A 244 2.53 -2.39 -20.47
CA PRO A 244 1.86 -1.32 -21.21
C PRO A 244 2.42 0.08 -20.92
N ALA A 245 2.99 0.31 -19.73
CA ALA A 245 3.65 1.58 -19.43
C ALA A 245 4.83 1.83 -20.38
N LEU A 246 5.64 0.80 -20.65
CA LEU A 246 6.75 0.88 -21.61
C LEU A 246 6.25 1.22 -23.02
N VAL A 247 5.20 0.54 -23.49
CA VAL A 247 4.61 0.74 -24.82
C VAL A 247 4.03 2.17 -24.96
N THR A 248 3.50 2.72 -23.88
CA THR A 248 2.94 4.10 -23.84
C THR A 248 4.00 5.17 -23.51
N GLY A 249 5.29 4.85 -23.58
CA GLY A 249 6.40 5.79 -23.38
C GLY A 249 6.61 6.25 -21.92
N LYS A 250 5.99 5.56 -20.95
CA LYS A 250 6.12 5.86 -19.51
C LYS A 250 7.26 5.01 -18.92
N ASP A 251 8.04 5.58 -17.99
CA ASP A 251 9.12 4.83 -17.33
C ASP A 251 8.58 3.71 -16.42
N PRO A 252 8.82 2.42 -16.73
CA PRO A 252 8.33 1.29 -15.94
C PRO A 252 8.82 1.29 -14.49
N ARG A 253 9.97 1.92 -14.20
CA ARG A 253 10.52 2.01 -12.83
C ARG A 253 9.64 2.86 -11.92
N GLN A 254 8.77 3.70 -12.49
CA GLN A 254 7.80 4.47 -11.72
C GLN A 254 6.59 3.63 -11.28
N PHE A 255 6.39 2.42 -11.79
CA PHE A 255 5.22 1.60 -11.48
C PHE A 255 5.54 0.41 -10.55
N SER A 256 4.54 0.02 -9.75
CA SER A 256 4.54 -1.20 -8.93
C SER A 256 3.10 -1.56 -8.54
N CYS A 257 2.88 -2.62 -7.76
CA CYS A 257 1.55 -2.92 -7.21
C CYS A 257 0.94 -1.74 -6.44
N HIS A 258 1.77 -0.90 -5.81
CA HIS A 258 1.30 0.26 -5.05
C HIS A 258 0.65 1.32 -5.96
N SER A 259 1.00 1.32 -7.25
CA SER A 259 0.44 2.23 -8.24
C SER A 259 -1.08 2.11 -8.39
N LEU A 260 -1.66 0.93 -8.14
CA LEU A 260 -3.10 0.68 -8.20
C LEU A 260 -3.85 1.45 -7.12
N ARG A 261 -3.40 1.31 -5.86
CA ARG A 261 -3.97 2.01 -4.72
C ARG A 261 -3.87 3.52 -4.87
N SER A 262 -2.73 4.03 -5.36
CA SER A 262 -2.59 5.46 -5.64
C SER A 262 -3.43 5.91 -6.84
N GLY A 263 -3.60 5.05 -7.85
CA GLY A 263 -4.41 5.32 -9.04
C GLY A 263 -5.88 5.48 -8.70
N GLY A 264 -6.46 4.52 -7.97
CA GLY A 264 -7.86 4.58 -7.56
C GLY A 264 -8.15 5.81 -6.70
N ALA A 265 -7.28 6.13 -5.74
CA ALA A 265 -7.44 7.31 -4.89
C ALA A 265 -7.35 8.62 -5.69
N LYS A 266 -6.45 8.70 -6.67
CA LYS A 266 -6.33 9.85 -7.56
C LYS A 266 -7.58 10.02 -8.42
N HIS A 267 -8.16 8.93 -8.92
CA HIS A 267 -9.38 9.00 -9.73
C HIS A 267 -10.60 9.39 -8.91
N MET A 268 -10.76 8.86 -7.69
CA MET A 268 -11.81 9.33 -6.78
C MET A 268 -11.72 10.85 -6.58
N TYR A 269 -10.51 11.35 -6.32
CA TYR A 269 -10.29 12.78 -6.14
C TYR A 269 -10.62 13.60 -7.39
N ARG A 270 -10.19 13.13 -8.57
CA ARG A 270 -10.50 13.77 -9.86
C ARG A 270 -11.99 13.79 -10.19
N CYS A 271 -12.73 12.78 -9.74
CA CYS A 271 -14.18 12.72 -9.87
C CYS A 271 -14.91 13.54 -8.79
N GLY A 272 -14.21 14.37 -8.00
CA GLY A 272 -14.82 15.22 -6.98
C GLY A 272 -15.30 14.47 -5.75
N THR A 273 -14.85 13.21 -5.54
CA THR A 273 -15.16 12.50 -4.29
C THR A 273 -14.52 13.24 -3.12
N ASP A 274 -15.29 13.46 -2.06
CA ASP A 274 -14.82 14.19 -0.90
C ASP A 274 -13.65 13.49 -0.20
N ALA A 275 -12.83 14.30 0.48
CA ALA A 275 -11.60 13.83 1.10
C ALA A 275 -11.86 12.78 2.21
N LEU A 276 -12.97 12.92 2.96
CA LEU A 276 -13.32 11.97 4.02
C LEU A 276 -13.70 10.62 3.41
N THR A 277 -14.53 10.59 2.37
CA THR A 277 -14.87 9.35 1.66
C THR A 277 -13.62 8.67 1.09
N ILE A 278 -12.68 9.40 0.51
CA ILE A 278 -11.39 8.83 0.05
C ILE A 278 -10.60 8.25 1.23
N GLN A 279 -10.51 8.98 2.33
CA GLN A 279 -9.81 8.56 3.54
C GLN A 279 -10.41 7.28 4.13
N PHE A 280 -11.74 7.26 4.33
CA PHE A 280 -12.49 6.12 4.84
C PHE A 280 -12.36 4.94 3.89
N HIS A 281 -12.61 5.12 2.59
CA HIS A 281 -12.58 4.05 1.60
C HIS A 281 -11.21 3.37 1.57
N GLY A 282 -10.14 4.16 1.52
CA GLY A 282 -8.78 3.64 1.50
C GLY A 282 -8.24 3.21 2.87
N ARG A 283 -8.94 3.46 3.98
CA ARG A 283 -8.50 3.04 5.33
C ARG A 283 -7.18 3.72 5.72
N TRP A 284 -7.12 5.05 5.57
CA TRP A 284 -5.98 5.85 6.02
C TRP A 284 -6.24 6.43 7.42
N VAL A 285 -5.37 6.08 8.37
CA VAL A 285 -5.45 6.51 9.78
C VAL A 285 -5.20 8.02 9.94
N PHE A 286 -4.60 8.67 8.94
CA PHE A 286 -4.29 10.11 8.92
C PHE A 286 -4.29 10.65 7.48
N ASP A 287 -3.78 11.86 7.30
CA ASP A 287 -3.56 12.62 6.06
C ASP A 287 -2.67 11.95 4.99
N ALA A 288 -2.29 10.69 5.16
CA ALA A 288 -1.51 9.96 4.18
C ALA A 288 -2.20 9.88 2.80
N PHE A 289 -3.53 10.00 2.73
CA PHE A 289 -4.26 10.07 1.47
C PHE A 289 -3.96 11.36 0.67
N LYS A 290 -3.66 12.49 1.36
CA LYS A 290 -3.28 13.78 0.73
C LYS A 290 -2.09 13.64 -0.22
N SER A 291 -1.27 12.62 0.01
CA SER A 291 -0.13 12.29 -0.85
C SER A 291 -0.52 11.84 -2.27
N TYR A 292 -1.76 11.38 -2.47
CA TYR A 292 -2.33 10.88 -3.73
C TYR A 292 -3.32 11.87 -4.38
N THR A 293 -3.81 12.84 -3.61
CA THR A 293 -4.81 13.84 -4.02
C THR A 293 -4.16 15.22 -4.18
N ARG A 294 -3.17 15.31 -5.08
CA ARG A 294 -2.54 16.60 -5.41
C ARG A 294 -3.48 17.41 -6.31
N LEU A 295 -3.40 18.74 -6.21
CA LEU A 295 -4.03 19.65 -7.15
C LEU A 295 -3.79 19.16 -8.58
N CYS A 296 -4.88 18.85 -9.26
CA CYS A 296 -4.88 18.43 -10.65
C CYS A 296 -5.51 19.54 -11.50
N GLN A 297 -5.27 19.50 -12.81
CA GLN A 297 -5.75 20.52 -13.73
C GLN A 297 -7.25 20.78 -13.54
N GLU A 298 -8.01 19.70 -13.37
CA GLU A 298 -9.45 19.69 -13.16
C GLU A 298 -9.86 20.39 -11.85
N SER A 299 -9.05 20.31 -10.79
CA SER A 299 -9.30 21.04 -9.54
C SER A 299 -8.90 22.51 -9.62
N ILE A 300 -7.92 22.86 -10.47
CA ILE A 300 -7.42 24.23 -10.62
C ILE A 300 -8.37 25.07 -11.50
N THR A 301 -9.03 24.45 -12.48
CA THR A 301 -9.90 25.14 -13.43
C THR A 301 -11.04 25.92 -12.78
N THR A 302 -11.56 25.46 -11.64
CA THR A 302 -12.62 26.19 -10.91
C THR A 302 -12.09 26.92 -9.68
N LEU A 303 -10.88 26.61 -9.21
CA LEU A 303 -10.37 27.06 -7.92
C LEU A 303 -10.38 28.59 -7.77
N ALA A 304 -9.91 29.31 -8.79
CA ALA A 304 -9.91 30.78 -8.76
C ALA A 304 -11.32 31.36 -8.74
N ALA A 305 -12.28 30.75 -9.45
CA ALA A 305 -13.67 31.18 -9.46
C ALA A 305 -14.36 30.88 -8.12
N ASP A 306 -14.07 29.74 -7.50
CA ASP A 306 -14.64 29.33 -6.23
C ASP A 306 -14.12 30.20 -5.06
N MET A 307 -12.86 30.65 -5.14
CA MET A 307 -12.29 31.60 -4.16
C MET A 307 -13.03 32.94 -4.09
N VAL A 308 -13.65 33.39 -5.18
CA VAL A 308 -14.39 34.67 -5.24
C VAL A 308 -15.89 34.49 -4.93
N LYS A 309 -16.40 33.26 -5.01
CA LYS A 309 -17.80 32.92 -4.68
C LYS A 309 -18.08 32.79 -3.18
N GLY A 310 -17.05 32.80 -2.34
CA GLY A 310 -17.21 32.77 -0.88
C GLY A 310 -17.96 34.01 -0.38
N THR A 311 -18.90 33.84 0.54
CA THR A 311 -19.62 34.95 1.17
C THR A 311 -18.63 35.92 1.83
N THR A 312 -18.73 37.21 1.49
CA THR A 312 -17.90 38.29 2.04
C THR A 312 -18.30 38.72 3.46
N GLY A 313 -19.25 38.01 4.09
CA GLY A 313 -19.69 38.28 5.44
C GLY A 313 -18.69 37.75 6.47
N ASP A 314 -18.45 38.53 7.52
CA ASP A 314 -17.61 38.14 8.66
C ASP A 314 -18.08 36.78 9.19
N SER A 315 -17.20 35.78 9.08
CA SER A 315 -17.49 34.40 9.48
C SER A 315 -17.15 34.15 10.96
N THR A 316 -16.69 35.17 11.67
CA THR A 316 -16.42 35.14 13.11
C THR A 316 -17.72 35.42 13.86
N LEU A 317 -18.33 34.36 14.39
CA LEU A 317 -19.21 34.50 15.55
C LEU A 317 -18.32 34.74 16.77
N HIS A 318 -18.50 35.88 17.45
CA HIS A 318 -17.86 36.19 18.74
C HIS A 318 -18.34 35.25 19.84
#